data_AF-A0AA96TKF8-F1
#
_entry.id   AF-A0AA96TKF8-F1
#
_cell.length_a   1.000
_cell.length_b   1.000
_cell.length_c   1.000
_cell.angle_alpha   90.00
_cell.angle_beta   90.00
_cell.angle_gamma   90.00
#
_symmetry.space_group_name_H-M   'P 1'
#
loop_
_entity.id
_entity.type
_entity.pdbx_description
1 polymer ?
#
loop_
_entity_poly.entity_id
_entity_poly.type
_entity_poly.pdbx_seq_one_letter_code
_entity_poly.pdbx_strand_id
1 'polypeptide(L)' 'MTTPEASTMTELIEDCADIPRSITHAERPLPAPRAAASWEVDDTTARRVDGIDDYGV' A
#
# COMPACT_ATOMS: atom_id res chain seq x y z
N MET A 1 16.80 -3.77 16.06
CA MET A 1 15.77 -4.45 16.84
C MET A 1 15.22 -5.56 15.96
N THR A 2 15.14 -6.79 16.45
CA THR A 2 14.55 -7.91 15.70
C THR A 2 13.17 -8.14 16.27
N THR A 3 12.13 -7.76 15.52
CA THR A 3 10.76 -8.14 15.85
C THR A 3 10.65 -9.64 15.58
N PRO A 4 10.18 -10.46 16.53
CA PRO A 4 9.99 -11.89 16.26
C PRO A 4 8.91 -12.07 15.19
N GLU A 5 9.16 -12.97 14.25
CA GLU A 5 8.18 -13.32 13.22
C GLU A 5 7.01 -14.07 13.85
N ALA A 6 5.78 -13.68 13.49
CA ALA A 6 4.58 -14.37 13.91
C ALA A 6 4.54 -15.79 13.32
N SER A 7 4.20 -16.76 14.15
CA SER A 7 4.09 -18.18 13.81
C SER A 7 2.64 -18.61 13.57
N THR A 8 1.66 -17.78 13.96
CA THR A 8 0.23 -18.07 13.79
C THR A 8 -0.57 -16.89 13.27
N MET A 9 -1.73 -17.17 12.67
CA MET A 9 -2.69 -16.13 12.25
C MET A 9 -3.23 -15.33 13.45
N THR A 10 -3.37 -15.95 14.62
CA THR A 10 -3.84 -15.27 15.83
C THR A 10 -2.86 -14.20 16.28
N GLU A 11 -1.56 -14.51 16.31
CA GLU A 11 -0.51 -13.55 16.65
C GLU A 11 -0.51 -12.35 15.69
N LEU A 12 -0.70 -12.60 14.38
CA LEU A 12 -0.84 -11.52 13.40
C LEU A 12 -2.05 -10.61 13.68
N ILE A 13 -3.17 -11.19 14.14
CA ILE A 13 -4.37 -10.43 14.48
C ILE A 13 -4.14 -9.62 15.76
N GLU A 14 -3.50 -10.20 16.77
CA GLU A 14 -3.15 -9.51 18.03
C GLU A 14 -2.20 -8.34 17.77
N ASP A 15 -1.17 -8.54 16.95
CA ASP A 15 -0.24 -7.48 16.53
C ASP A 15 -0.97 -6.32 15.83
N CYS A 16 -1.96 -6.64 14.98
CA CYS A 16 -2.78 -5.63 14.32
C CYS A 16 -3.72 -4.90 15.29
N ALA A 17 -4.21 -5.58 16.33
CA ALA A 17 -5.08 -4.99 17.35
C ALA A 17 -4.34 -3.98 18.24
N ASP A 18 -3.04 -4.17 18.43
CA ASP A 18 -2.17 -3.28 19.21
C ASP A 18 -1.76 -2.00 18.46
N ILE A 19 -2.13 -1.84 17.19
CA ILE A 19 -1.85 -0.62 16.42
C ILE A 19 -2.58 0.58 17.07
N PRO A 20 -1.85 1.64 17.49
CA PRO A 20 -2.45 2.79 18.14
C PRO A 20 -3.56 3.45 17.31
N ARG A 21 -4.67 3.81 17.97
CA ARG A 21 -5.79 4.51 17.31
C ARG A 21 -5.42 5.84 16.69
N SER A 22 -4.39 6.53 17.21
CA SER A 22 -3.89 7.77 16.62
C SER A 22 -3.33 7.58 15.20
N ILE A 23 -2.95 6.35 14.83
CA ILE A 23 -2.48 5.99 13.49
C ILE A 23 -3.66 5.55 12.61
N THR A 24 -4.58 4.75 13.17
CA THR A 24 -5.71 4.17 12.40
C THR A 24 -6.88 5.13 12.23
N HIS A 25 -7.01 6.12 13.11
CA HIS A 25 -8.05 7.13 13.08
C HIS A 25 -7.39 8.51 13.02
N ALA A 26 -7.57 9.19 11.90
CA ALA A 26 -7.14 10.57 11.79
C ALA A 26 -7.94 11.44 12.77
N GLU A 27 -7.24 12.17 13.64
CA GLU A 27 -7.86 13.13 14.58
C GLU A 27 -8.66 14.23 13.84
N ARG A 28 -8.28 14.49 12.59
CA ARG A 28 -8.98 15.40 11.68
C ARG A 28 -9.40 14.63 10.43
N PRO A 29 -10.61 14.88 9.89
CA PRO A 29 -11.02 14.28 8.62
C PRO A 29 -9.97 14.52 7.53
N LEU A 30 -9.59 13.46 6.83
CA LEU A 30 -8.79 13.58 5.62
C LEU A 30 -9.60 14.34 4.56
N PRO A 31 -8.96 15.10 3.67
CA PRO A 31 -9.64 15.67 2.53
C PRO A 31 -10.33 14.57 1.74
N ALA A 32 -11.47 14.91 1.12
CA ALA A 32 -12.20 13.96 0.29
C ALA A 32 -11.27 13.39 -0.79
N PRO A 33 -11.26 12.06 -1.02
CA PRO A 33 -10.50 11.47 -2.12
C PRO A 33 -10.90 12.14 -3.44
N ARG A 34 -9.91 12.42 -4.29
CA ARG A 34 -10.20 12.83 -5.67
C ARG A 34 -10.96 11.70 -6.36
N ALA A 35 -11.88 12.06 -7.26
CA ALA A 35 -12.46 11.08 -8.16
C ALA A 35 -11.33 10.37 -8.93
N ALA A 36 -11.41 9.05 -9.04
CA ALA A 36 -10.52 8.31 -9.90
C ALA A 36 -10.75 8.79 -11.35
N ALA A 37 -9.67 9.08 -12.05
CA ALA A 37 -9.76 9.25 -13.49
C ALA A 37 -10.13 7.90 -14.11
N SER A 38 -10.87 7.92 -15.23
CA SER A 38 -11.07 6.71 -16.02
C SER A 38 -9.73 6.12 -16.39
N TRP A 39 -9.63 4.79 -16.33
CA TRP A 39 -8.42 4.10 -16.75
C TRP A 39 -8.31 4.20 -18.27
N GLU A 40 -7.23 4.81 -18.74
CA GLU A 40 -6.89 4.93 -20.16
C GLU A 40 -5.52 4.29 -20.39
N VAL A 41 -5.44 3.38 -21.35
CA VAL A 41 -4.18 2.81 -21.83
C VAL A 41 -3.84 3.48 -23.14
N ASP A 42 -2.95 4.46 -23.07
CA ASP A 42 -2.45 5.24 -24.20
C ASP A 42 -0.95 5.01 -24.43
N ASP A 43 -0.39 5.65 -25.46
CA ASP A 43 1.04 5.58 -25.76
C ASP A 43 1.90 6.08 -24.60
N THR A 44 1.40 7.02 -23.79
CA THR A 44 2.09 7.48 -22.59
C THR A 44 2.26 6.34 -21.59
N THR A 45 1.23 5.52 -21.43
CA THR A 45 1.23 4.35 -20.54
C THR A 45 2.22 3.29 -21.02
N ALA A 46 2.25 2.99 -22.32
CA ALA A 46 3.22 2.07 -22.91
C ALA A 46 4.68 2.55 -22.68
N ARG A 47 4.95 3.85 -22.84
CA ARG A 47 6.29 4.42 -22.61
C ARG A 47 6.78 4.34 -21.17
N ARG A 48 5.89 4.26 -20.18
CA ARG A 48 6.29 4.18 -18.75
C ARG A 48 6.97 2.87 -18.38
N VAL A 49 6.71 1.83 -19.16
CA VAL A 49 7.25 0.48 -18.95
C VAL A 49 8.20 0.07 -20.07
N ASP A 50 8.57 1.02 -20.94
CA ASP A 50 9.56 0.78 -22.00
C ASP A 50 10.92 0.44 -21.36
N GLY A 51 11.56 -0.61 -21.86
CA GLY A 51 12.81 -1.13 -21.30
C GLY A 51 12.67 -1.84 -19.95
N ILE A 52 11.46 -2.09 -19.43
CA ILE A 52 11.31 -2.87 -18.18
C ILE A 52 11.81 -4.31 -18.34
N ASP A 53 11.65 -4.87 -19.53
CA ASP A 53 12.11 -6.21 -19.87
C ASP A 53 13.65 -6.31 -19.90
N ASP A 54 14.35 -5.18 -20.07
CA ASP A 54 15.82 -5.11 -20.07
C ASP A 54 16.41 -5.22 -18.64
N TYR A 55 15.59 -5.08 -17.60
CA TYR A 55 16.00 -5.26 -16.19
C TYR A 55 16.01 -6.74 -15.75
N GLY A 56 15.64 -7.67 -16.63
CA GLY A 56 15.67 -9.11 -16.35
C GLY A 56 17.01 -9.77 -16.66
N VAL A 57 17.97 -9.67 -15.73
CA VAL A 57 19.15 -10.58 -15.63
C VAL A 57 19.45 -10.92 -14.18
#